data_AF-A0A1I4ALB3-F1
#
_entry.id   AF-A0A1I4ALB3-F1
#
_cell.length_a   1.000
_cell.length_b   1.000
_cell.length_c   1.000
_cell.angle_alpha   90.00
_cell.angle_beta   90.00
_cell.angle_gamma   90.00
#
_symmetry.space_group_name_H-M   'P 1'
#
loop_
_entity.id
_entity.type
_entity.pdbx_description
1 polymer ?
#
loop_
_entity_poly.entity_id
_entity_poly.type
_entity_poly.pdbx_seq_one_letter_code
_entity_poly.pdbx_strand_id
1 'polypeptide(L)'
;MSAMIDEVRAFKAQKLAFEAQARRLMALRLISGVDLGAALTASREEAGRIMRRVVRLIERERLKGLRRHWAYDLNRHIALKQALEQLRRVHDCLPAGREHLEAPWKTKRRPKAPS
;
A
#
# COMPACT_ATOMS: atom_id res chain seq x y z
N MET A 1 3.65 -32.94 -24.62
CA MET A 1 2.77 -31.84 -25.11
C MET A 1 2.06 -31.05 -24.00
N SER A 2 1.95 -31.53 -22.75
CA SER A 2 1.35 -30.75 -21.63
C SER A 2 2.25 -29.63 -21.11
N ALA A 3 3.55 -29.89 -20.95
CA ALA A 3 4.49 -28.97 -20.30
C ALA A 3 4.54 -27.57 -20.95
N MET A 4 4.52 -27.50 -22.29
CA MET A 4 4.54 -26.23 -23.02
C MET A 4 3.24 -25.40 -22.84
N ILE A 5 2.09 -26.06 -22.73
CA ILE A 5 0.79 -25.39 -22.50
C ILE A 5 0.74 -24.82 -21.08
N ASP A 6 1.35 -25.51 -20.12
CA ASP A 6 1.45 -25.07 -18.73
C ASP A 6 2.45 -23.91 -18.58
N GLU A 7 3.56 -23.93 -19.31
CA GLU A 7 4.52 -22.82 -19.41
C GLU A 7 3.89 -21.54 -19.99
N VAL A 8 3.11 -21.67 -21.08
CA VAL A 8 2.40 -20.54 -21.68
C VAL A 8 1.36 -19.95 -20.72
N ARG A 9 0.66 -20.79 -19.95
CA ARG A 9 -0.29 -20.33 -18.92
C ARG A 9 0.41 -19.60 -17.78
N ALA A 10 1.52 -20.14 -17.28
CA ALA A 10 2.32 -19.51 -16.25
C ALA A 10 2.84 -18.13 -16.69
N PHE A 11 3.34 -18.03 -17.93
CA PHE A 11 3.81 -16.77 -18.49
C PHE A 11 2.69 -15.72 -18.62
N LYS A 12 1.51 -16.12 -19.12
CA LYS A 12 0.35 -15.21 -19.22
C LYS A 12 -0.12 -14.73 -17.84
N ALA A 13 -0.14 -15.62 -16.84
CA ALA A 13 -0.50 -15.26 -15.48
C ALA A 13 0.50 -14.27 -14.87
N GLN A 14 1.80 -14.48 -15.08
CA GLN A 14 2.86 -13.55 -14.64
C GLN A 14 2.73 -12.18 -15.31
N LYS A 15 2.46 -12.14 -16.62
CA LYS A 15 2.26 -10.89 -17.36
C LYS A 15 1.05 -10.11 -16.84
N LEU A 16 -0.08 -10.77 -16.62
CA LEU A 16 -1.28 -10.14 -16.05
C LEU A 16 -1.02 -9.61 -14.63
N ALA A 17 -0.30 -10.37 -13.80
CA ALA A 17 0.09 -9.93 -12.46
C ALA A 17 0.99 -8.70 -12.51
N PHE A 18 1.96 -8.67 -13.43
CA PHE A 18 2.85 -7.53 -13.66
C PHE A 18 2.09 -6.28 -14.11
N GLU A 19 1.20 -6.40 -15.10
CA GLU A 19 0.39 -5.28 -15.58
C GLU A 19 -0.58 -4.77 -14.52
N ALA A 20 -1.17 -5.66 -13.72
CA ALA A 20 -2.02 -5.28 -12.59
C ALA A 20 -1.20 -4.60 -11.48
N GLN A 21 0.05 -4.99 -11.28
CA GLN A 21 0.97 -4.33 -10.36
C GLN A 21 1.33 -2.94 -10.87
N ALA A 22 1.78 -2.82 -12.13
CA ALA A 22 2.12 -1.54 -12.76
C ALA A 22 0.95 -0.53 -12.73
N ARG A 23 -0.28 -0.99 -13.01
CA ARG A 23 -1.48 -0.15 -12.88
C ARG A 23 -1.74 0.30 -11.45
N ARG A 24 -1.55 -0.56 -10.45
CA ARG A 24 -1.69 -0.18 -9.03
C ARG A 24 -0.64 0.84 -8.61
N LEU A 25 0.60 0.69 -9.07
CA LEU A 25 1.69 1.65 -8.82
C LEU A 25 1.40 3.02 -9.47
N MET A 26 0.91 3.04 -10.71
CA MET A 26 0.48 4.25 -11.41
C MET A 26 -0.75 4.91 -10.77
N ALA A 27 -1.78 4.13 -10.42
CA ALA A 27 -2.96 4.65 -9.73
C ALA A 27 -2.58 5.28 -8.40
N LEU A 28 -1.67 4.65 -7.65
CA LEU A 28 -1.11 5.23 -6.44
C LEU A 28 -0.33 6.53 -6.72
N ARG A 29 0.49 6.59 -7.78
CA ARG A 29 1.19 7.82 -8.21
C ARG A 29 0.20 8.96 -8.42
N LEU A 30 -0.86 8.71 -9.17
CA LEU A 30 -1.89 9.68 -9.51
C LEU A 30 -2.69 10.11 -8.28
N ILE A 31 -3.08 9.15 -7.45
CA ILE A 31 -3.93 9.37 -6.28
C ILE A 31 -3.15 9.98 -5.10
N SER A 32 -1.85 9.74 -4.96
CA SER A 32 -1.06 10.19 -3.79
C SER A 32 0.02 11.23 -4.11
N GLY A 33 0.42 11.37 -5.37
CA GLY A 33 1.56 12.17 -5.81
C GLY A 33 2.93 11.54 -5.53
N VAL A 34 3.00 10.30 -5.02
CA VAL A 34 4.25 9.61 -4.65
C VAL A 34 4.68 8.66 -5.75
N ASP A 35 5.95 8.76 -6.19
CA ASP A 35 6.53 7.79 -7.12
C ASP A 35 6.91 6.51 -6.42
N LEU A 36 6.01 5.53 -6.43
CA LEU A 36 6.31 4.24 -5.82
C LEU A 36 7.37 3.47 -6.63
N GLY A 37 7.45 3.65 -7.95
CA GLY A 37 8.50 3.02 -8.75
C GLY A 37 9.88 3.51 -8.34
N ALA A 38 10.07 4.83 -8.30
CA ALA A 38 11.34 5.42 -7.86
C ALA A 38 11.62 5.13 -6.37
N ALA A 39 10.60 5.08 -5.52
CA ALA A 39 10.77 4.80 -4.09
C ALA A 39 11.15 3.34 -3.79
N LEU A 40 10.74 2.39 -4.63
CA LEU A 40 11.13 0.98 -4.49
C LEU A 40 12.59 0.75 -4.91
N THR A 41 13.12 1.56 -5.83
CA THR A 41 14.52 1.46 -6.30
C THR A 41 15.48 2.43 -5.60
N ALA A 42 14.96 3.34 -4.77
CA ALA A 42 15.75 4.34 -4.06
C ALA A 42 16.66 3.73 -2.99
N SER A 43 17.61 4.50 -2.48
CA SER A 43 18.40 4.09 -1.30
C SER A 43 17.51 4.00 -0.05
N ARG A 44 17.96 3.25 0.96
CA ARG A 44 17.19 3.07 2.23
C ARG A 44 16.87 4.40 2.93
N GLU A 45 17.78 5.36 2.83
CA GLU A 45 17.61 6.69 3.44
C GLU A 45 16.53 7.52 2.73
N GLU A 46 16.53 7.50 1.40
CA GLU A 46 15.53 8.17 0.56
C GLU A 46 14.17 7.49 0.71
N ALA A 47 14.13 6.17 0.72
CA ALA A 47 12.94 5.39 1.01
C ALA A 47 12.35 5.76 2.38
N GLY A 48 13.20 5.89 3.42
CA GLY A 48 12.77 6.37 4.73
C GLY A 48 12.12 7.76 4.70
N ARG A 49 12.64 8.70 3.90
CA ARG A 49 12.03 10.03 3.69
C ARG A 49 10.66 9.91 3.02
N ILE A 50 10.55 9.05 2.01
CA ILE A 50 9.31 8.81 1.26
C ILE A 50 8.26 8.14 2.16
N MET A 51 8.64 7.13 2.95
CA MET A 51 7.78 6.45 3.91
C MET A 51 7.21 7.43 4.94
N ARG A 52 8.04 8.32 5.50
CA ARG A 52 7.57 9.39 6.41
C ARG A 52 6.55 10.31 5.74
N ARG A 53 6.76 10.66 4.47
CA ARG A 53 5.81 11.46 3.69
C ARG A 53 4.48 10.74 3.49
N VAL A 54 4.53 9.45 3.14
CA VAL A 54 3.33 8.60 2.98
C VAL A 54 2.54 8.52 4.29
N VAL A 55 3.21 8.31 5.43
CA VAL A 55 2.56 8.30 6.76
C VAL A 55 1.83 9.62 7.04
N ARG A 56 2.44 10.77 6.75
CA ARG A 56 1.79 12.08 6.92
C ARG A 56 0.56 12.24 6.01
N LEU A 57 0.61 11.71 4.78
CA LEU A 57 -0.55 11.74 3.87
C LEU A 57 -1.69 10.86 4.39
N ILE A 58 -1.39 9.68 4.93
CA ILE A 58 -2.38 8.79 5.55
C ILE A 58 -3.09 9.49 6.71
N GLU A 59 -2.31 10.15 7.59
CA GLU A 59 -2.89 10.83 8.76
C GLU A 59 -3.73 12.03 8.34
N ARG A 60 -3.28 12.82 7.35
CA ARG A 60 -4.11 13.89 6.76
C ARG A 60 -5.44 13.35 6.24
N GLU A 61 -5.41 12.21 5.54
CA GLU A 61 -6.63 11.60 5.02
C GLU A 61 -7.54 11.09 6.15
N ARG A 62 -6.97 10.51 7.20
CA ARG A 62 -7.71 10.09 8.40
C ARG A 62 -8.40 11.27 9.09
N LEU A 63 -7.70 12.40 9.24
CA LEU A 63 -8.25 13.62 9.84
C LEU A 63 -9.40 14.20 9.02
N LYS A 64 -9.31 14.18 7.69
CA LYS A 64 -10.43 14.57 6.82
C LYS A 64 -11.64 13.67 7.02
N GLY A 65 -11.43 12.35 7.10
CA GLY A 65 -12.51 11.38 7.34
C GLY A 65 -13.18 11.57 8.70
N LEU A 66 -12.40 11.83 9.75
CA LEU A 66 -12.93 12.15 11.08
C LEU A 66 -13.79 13.42 11.09
N ARG A 67 -13.42 14.42 10.28
CA ARG A 67 -14.16 15.68 10.12
C ARG A 67 -15.29 15.61 9.10
N ARG A 68 -15.56 14.42 8.50
CA ARG A 68 -16.51 14.21 7.39
C ARG A 68 -16.32 15.22 6.26
N HIS A 69 -15.07 15.60 6.01
CA HIS A 69 -14.75 16.56 4.99
C HIS A 69 -15.00 15.93 3.61
N TRP A 70 -15.68 16.64 2.73
CA TRP A 70 -16.07 16.16 1.39
C TRP A 70 -14.89 15.67 0.53
N ALA A 71 -13.70 16.24 0.74
CA ALA A 71 -12.46 15.80 0.09
C ALA A 71 -11.77 14.58 0.76
N TYR A 72 -12.49 13.85 1.61
CA TYR A 72 -12.04 12.55 2.13
C TYR A 72 -12.21 11.48 1.05
N ASP A 73 -11.12 10.81 0.72
CA ASP A 73 -11.14 9.71 -0.23
C ASP A 73 -10.66 8.41 0.45
N LEU A 74 -11.58 7.46 0.61
CA LEU A 74 -11.30 6.13 1.16
C LEU A 74 -10.33 5.34 0.27
N ASN A 75 -10.48 5.43 -1.05
CA ASN A 75 -9.61 4.73 -2.00
C ASN A 75 -8.18 5.28 -1.92
N ARG A 76 -8.03 6.60 -1.77
CA ARG A 76 -6.76 7.26 -1.51
C ARG A 76 -6.13 6.78 -0.20
N HIS A 77 -6.91 6.63 0.86
CA HIS A 77 -6.41 6.08 2.12
C HIS A 77 -5.93 4.62 1.97
N ILE A 78 -6.72 3.77 1.31
CA ILE A 78 -6.37 2.37 1.04
C ILE A 78 -5.08 2.29 0.21
N ALA A 79 -4.99 3.07 -0.88
CA ALA A 79 -3.83 3.12 -1.75
C ALA A 79 -2.57 3.53 -0.96
N LEU A 80 -2.64 4.59 -0.17
CA LEU A 80 -1.52 5.05 0.66
C LEU A 80 -1.05 3.99 1.67
N LYS A 81 -1.97 3.24 2.29
CA LYS A 81 -1.60 2.14 3.20
C LYS A 81 -0.92 0.99 2.45
N GLN A 82 -1.44 0.60 1.29
CA GLN A 82 -0.83 -0.45 0.46
C GLN A 82 0.58 -0.04 -0.01
N ALA A 83 0.77 1.23 -0.37
CA ALA A 83 2.07 1.77 -0.74
C ALA A 83 3.11 1.66 0.38
N LEU A 84 2.72 2.08 1.59
CA LEU A 84 3.59 2.04 2.75
C LEU A 84 4.00 0.61 3.09
N GLU A 85 3.03 -0.32 3.03
CA GLU A 85 3.28 -1.74 3.25
C GLU A 85 4.25 -2.30 2.21
N GLN A 86 4.11 -1.92 0.94
CA GLN A 86 5.00 -2.37 -0.12
C GLN A 86 6.42 -1.80 0.02
N LEU A 87 6.56 -0.53 0.41
CA LEU A 87 7.86 0.07 0.70
C LEU A 87 8.57 -0.62 1.87
N ARG A 88 7.84 -0.94 2.94
CA ARG A 88 8.39 -1.71 4.07
C ARG A 88 8.91 -3.06 3.62
N ARG A 89 8.13 -3.80 2.83
CA ARG A 89 8.54 -5.12 2.33
C ARG A 89 9.83 -5.09 1.52
N VAL A 90 10.04 -4.05 0.71
CA VAL A 90 11.24 -3.93 -0.14
C VAL A 90 12.45 -3.44 0.64
N HIS A 91 12.27 -2.51 1.59
CA HIS A 91 13.39 -1.85 2.30
C HIS A 91 13.76 -2.46 3.66
N ASP A 92 12.89 -3.30 4.25
CA ASP A 92 13.11 -3.92 5.57
C ASP A 92 13.44 -5.42 5.52
N CYS A 93 13.62 -6.02 4.33
CA CYS A 93 14.08 -7.40 4.09
C CYS A 93 13.93 -8.39 5.27
N LEU A 94 12.69 -8.82 5.55
CA LEU A 94 12.39 -10.03 6.35
C LEU A 94 11.81 -11.13 5.43
N PRO A 95 12.19 -12.42 5.62
CA PRO A 95 11.57 -13.51 4.89
C PRO A 95 10.12 -13.72 5.35
N ALA A 96 9.35 -14.35 4.48
CA ALA A 96 7.91 -14.49 4.52
C ALA A 96 7.36 -15.04 5.83
N GLY A 97 6.48 -14.26 6.47
CA GLY A 97 5.55 -14.72 7.48
C GLY A 97 4.33 -13.81 7.42
N ARG A 98 3.17 -14.35 7.03
CA ARG A 98 1.90 -13.61 6.93
C ARG A 98 1.35 -13.27 8.34
N GLU A 99 2.09 -12.53 9.15
CA GLU A 99 1.70 -12.24 10.54
C GLU A 99 1.40 -10.75 10.80
N HIS A 100 1.75 -9.85 9.87
CA HIS A 100 1.70 -8.40 10.11
C HIS A 100 0.49 -7.63 9.55
N LEU A 101 -0.54 -8.32 9.03
CA LEU A 101 -1.77 -7.65 8.60
C LEU A 101 -2.57 -7.04 9.77
N GLU A 102 -2.21 -7.34 11.02
CA GLU A 102 -2.83 -6.79 12.22
C GLU A 102 -1.85 -5.84 12.95
N ALA A 103 -1.45 -4.73 12.31
CA ALA A 103 -0.85 -3.61 13.05
C ALA A 103 -1.86 -3.06 14.09
N PRO A 104 -1.42 -2.55 15.25
CA PRO A 104 -2.16 -2.43 16.52
C PRO A 104 -3.20 -1.29 16.57
N TRP A 105 -3.74 -0.87 15.43
CA TRP A 105 -4.81 0.12 15.39
C TRP A 105 -6.18 -0.49 15.77
N LYS A 106 -6.27 -1.81 15.94
CA LYS A 106 -7.40 -2.47 16.61
C LYS A 106 -7.24 -2.41 18.13
N THR A 107 -7.66 -1.32 18.74
CA THR A 107 -8.42 -1.30 20.01
C THR A 107 -8.52 0.13 20.54
N LYS A 108 -9.59 0.83 20.16
CA LYS A 108 -10.35 1.63 21.11
C LYS A 108 -11.82 1.48 20.76
N ARG A 109 -12.45 0.43 21.30
CA ARG A 109 -13.90 0.43 21.44
C ARG A 109 -14.24 1.67 22.26
N ARG A 110 -15.04 2.57 21.69
CA ARG A 110 -15.57 3.74 22.40
C ARG A 110 -16.49 3.19 23.51
N PRO A 111 -16.28 3.46 24.80
CA PRO A 111 -17.24 3.07 25.81
C PRO A 111 -18.57 3.79 25.52
N LYS A 112 -19.67 3.05 25.58
CA LYS A 112 -21.03 3.60 25.44
C LYS A 112 -21.30 4.45 26.68
N ALA A 113 -21.77 5.69 26.48
CA ALA A 113 -22.07 6.60 27.57
C ALA A 113 -23.14 5.98 28.50
N PRO A 114 -23.00 6.10 29.83
CA PRO A 114 -24.08 5.72 30.74
C PRO A 114 -25.29 6.62 30.50
N SER A 115 -26.48 6.01 30.51
CA SER A 115 -27.78 6.68 30.50
C SER A 115 -28.08 7.35 31.83
#